data_AF-A0A971KVI2-F1
#
_entry.id   AF-A0A971KVI2-F1
#
_cell.length_a   1.000
_cell.length_b   1.000
_cell.length_c   1.000
_cell.angle_alpha   90.00
_cell.angle_beta   90.00
_cell.angle_gamma   90.00
#
_symmetry.space_group_name_H-M   'P 1'
#
loop_
_entity.id
_entity.type
_entity.pdbx_description
1 polymer ?
#
loop_
_entity_poly.entity_id
_entity_poly.type
_entity_poly.pdbx_seq_one_letter_code
_entity_poly.pdbx_strand_id
1 'polypeptide(L)' 'SGIKNIVCVQPFGCLPNHVCGKGMMRPIKERNPDINIVAVDYDPGASRVNQENRLKLMLSTAREKLS' A
#
# COMPACT_ATOMS: atom_id res chain seq x y z
N SER A 1 -16.76 -6.80 11.53
CA SER A 1 -16.55 -5.83 10.44
C SER A 1 -15.27 -5.07 10.74
N GLY A 2 -14.32 -5.00 9.80
CA GLY A 2 -13.05 -4.31 10.02
C GLY A 2 -12.37 -3.97 8.70
N ILE A 3 -11.42 -3.05 8.71
CA ILE A 3 -10.67 -2.64 7.52
C ILE A 3 -9.47 -3.57 7.34
N LYS A 4 -9.51 -4.39 6.29
CA LYS A 4 -8.40 -5.29 5.93
C LYS A 4 -7.55 -4.78 4.77
N ASN A 5 -8.04 -3.82 3.99
CA ASN A 5 -7.34 -3.28 2.83
C ASN A 5 -7.00 -1.81 3.07
N ILE A 6 -5.72 -1.46 3.00
CA ILE A 6 -5.19 -0.15 3.39
C ILE A 6 -4.27 0.37 2.28
N VAL A 7 -4.51 1.60 1.82
CA VAL A 7 -3.62 2.30 0.89
C VAL A 7 -2.96 3.46 1.63
N CYS A 8 -1.63 3.45 1.67
CA CYS A 8 -0.83 4.56 2.15
C CYS A 8 -0.36 5.39 0.96
N VAL A 9 -0.89 6.59 0.79
CA VAL A 9 -0.44 7.54 -0.24
C VAL A 9 0.62 8.44 0.36
N GLN A 10 1.76 8.56 -0.31
CA GLN A 10 2.89 9.37 0.17
C GLN A 10 3.52 10.15 -0.98
N PRO A 11 4.03 11.37 -0.72
CA PRO A 11 4.80 12.08 -1.72
C PRO A 11 6.12 11.36 -1.99
N PHE A 12 6.58 11.41 -3.24
CA PHE A 12 7.86 10.85 -3.63
C PHE A 12 9.02 11.50 -2.84
N GLY A 13 10.01 10.68 -2.47
CA GLY A 13 11.19 11.15 -1.74
C GLY A 13 10.95 11.54 -0.27
N CYS A 14 9.74 11.34 0.28
CA CYS A 14 9.47 11.61 1.68
C CYS A 14 10.17 10.57 2.60
N LEU A 15 11.38 10.91 3.04
CA LEU A 15 12.19 10.04 3.91
C LEU A 15 11.47 9.61 5.20
N PRO A 16 10.73 10.49 5.91
CA PRO A 16 9.93 10.06 7.06
C PRO A 16 8.91 8.96 6.73
N ASN A 17 8.19 9.10 5.61
CA ASN A 17 7.22 8.07 5.20
C ASN A 17 7.92 6.80 4.68
N HIS A 18 9.09 6.92 4.05
CA HIS A 18 9.86 5.76 3.60
C HIS A 18 10.43 4.96 4.77
N VAL A 19 11.08 5.62 5.73
CA VAL A 19 11.72 4.95 6.87
C VAL A 19 10.67 4.49 7.87
N CYS A 20 9.81 5.39 8.35
CA CYS A 20 8.83 5.06 9.37
C CYS A 20 7.61 4.38 8.75
N GLY A 21 6.98 4.98 7.75
CA GLY A 21 5.74 4.44 7.17
C GLY A 21 5.93 3.07 6.55
N LYS A 22 6.80 2.96 5.53
CA LYS A 22 7.06 1.68 4.85
C LYS A 22 7.76 0.68 5.77
N GLY A 23 8.66 1.13 6.65
CA GLY A 23 9.32 0.29 7.65
C GLY A 23 8.33 -0.37 8.62
N MET A 24 7.25 0.33 8.98
CA MET A 24 6.21 -0.20 9.87
C MET A 24 5.27 -1.22 9.20
N MET A 25 5.19 -1.26 7.87
CA MET A 25 4.26 -2.16 7.17
C MET A 25 4.50 -3.64 7.50
N ARG A 26 5.76 -4.06 7.62
CA ARG A 26 6.11 -5.46 7.91
C ARG A 26 5.65 -5.87 9.32
N PRO A 27 6.02 -5.17 10.41
CA PRO A 27 5.50 -5.45 11.75
C PRO A 27 3.98 -5.47 11.85
N ILE A 28 3.29 -4.57 11.12
CA ILE A 28 1.81 -4.53 11.11
C ILE A 28 1.26 -5.80 10.45
N LYS A 29 1.83 -6.25 9.33
CA LYS A 29 1.45 -7.51 8.66
C LYS A 29 1.75 -8.75 9.52
N GLU A 30 2.86 -8.76 10.24
CA GLU A 30 3.20 -9.87 11.16
C GLU A 30 2.18 -10.00 12.29
N ARG A 31 1.67 -8.87 12.81
CA ARG A 31 0.63 -8.85 13.86
C ARG A 31 -0.78 -9.07 13.34
N ASN A 32 -1.04 -8.77 12.06
CA ASN A 32 -2.35 -8.89 11.44
C ASN A 32 -2.19 -9.55 10.04
N PRO A 33 -2.06 -10.88 9.96
CA PRO A 33 -1.69 -11.58 8.73
C PRO A 33 -2.68 -11.42 7.58
N ASP A 34 -3.94 -11.11 7.90
CA ASP A 34 -5.03 -10.98 6.94
C ASP A 34 -5.06 -9.62 6.24
N ILE A 35 -4.32 -8.62 6.74
CA ILE A 35 -4.31 -7.28 6.13
C ILE A 35 -3.60 -7.27 4.77
N ASN A 36 -4.04 -6.37 3.93
CA ASN A 36 -3.49 -6.04 2.63
C ASN A 36 -3.17 -4.54 2.63
N ILE A 37 -1.92 -4.22 2.98
CA ILE A 37 -1.43 -2.84 3.05
C ILE A 37 -0.40 -2.60 1.93
N VAL A 38 -0.60 -1.51 1.17
CA VAL A 38 0.25 -1.08 0.06
C VAL A 38 0.62 0.39 0.17
N ALA A 39 1.82 0.76 -0.29
CA ALA A 39 2.26 2.14 -0.40
C ALA A 39 2.20 2.59 -1.86
N VAL A 40 1.68 3.78 -2.11
CA VAL A 40 1.64 4.42 -3.43
C VAL A 40 2.36 5.75 -3.34
N ASP A 41 3.43 5.86 -4.12
CA ASP A 41 4.24 7.07 -4.20
C ASP A 41 3.64 7.99 -5.26
N TYR A 42 3.28 9.21 -4.86
CA TYR A 42 2.93 10.28 -5.78
C TYR A 42 4.21 10.99 -6.22
N ASP A 43 4.66 10.64 -7.41
CA ASP A 43 5.80 11.24 -8.09
C ASP A 43 5.30 11.94 -9.37
N PRO A 44 5.43 13.28 -9.49
CA PRO A 44 5.11 14.01 -10.72
C PRO A 44 5.91 13.55 -11.94
N GLY A 45 7.09 12.96 -11.73
CA GLY A 45 7.96 12.43 -12.78
C GLY A 45 7.67 10.97 -13.16
N ALA A 46 6.89 10.23 -12.37
CA ALA A 46 6.54 8.85 -12.69
C ALA A 46 5.26 8.77 -13.53
N SER A 47 5.16 7.74 -14.37
CA SER A 47 3.94 7.53 -15.16
C SER A 47 2.75 7.26 -14.25
N ARG A 48 1.59 7.86 -14.58
CA ARG A 48 0.31 7.58 -13.90
C ARG A 48 -0.01 6.08 -13.86
N VAL A 49 0.40 5.36 -14.91
CA VAL A 49 0.25 3.90 -15.05
C VAL A 49 0.89 3.14 -13.87
N ASN A 50 2.03 3.61 -13.34
CA ASN A 50 2.68 2.98 -12.20
C ASN A 50 1.80 3.02 -10.93
N GLN A 51 1.15 4.15 -10.68
CA GLN A 51 0.24 4.32 -9.55
C GLN A 51 -1.01 3.45 -9.72
N GLU A 52 -1.59 3.44 -10.93
CA GLU A 52 -2.76 2.63 -11.26
C GLU A 52 -2.48 1.13 -11.15
N ASN A 53 -1.32 0.66 -11.61
CA ASN A 53 -0.96 -0.76 -11.53
C ASN A 53 -0.82 -1.22 -10.07
N ARG A 54 -0.19 -0.43 -9.21
CA ARG A 54 -0.12 -0.73 -7.77
C ARG A 54 -1.51 -0.85 -7.14
N LEU A 55 -2.44 0.05 -7.51
CA LEU A 55 -3.81 0.00 -7.00
C LEU A 55 -4.58 -1.20 -7.56
N LYS A 56 -4.44 -1.50 -8.86
CA LYS A 56 -5.06 -2.66 -9.52
C LYS A 56 -4.62 -3.97 -8.88
N LEU A 57 -3.32 -4.13 -8.62
CA LEU A 57 -2.75 -5.28 -7.91
C LEU A 57 -3.35 -5.42 -6.50
N MET A 58 -3.40 -4.32 -5.74
CA MET A 58 -4.00 -4.32 -4.41
C MET A 58 -5.46 -4.78 -4.45
N LEU A 59 -6.26 -4.23 -5.38
CA LEU A 59 -7.67 -4.56 -5.55
C LEU A 59 -7.90 -6.01 -6.00
N SER A 60 -7.00 -6.58 -6.82
CA SER A 60 -7.05 -8.01 -7.19
C SER A 60 -6.94 -8.90 -5.94
N THR A 61 -5.91 -8.65 -5.12
CA THR A 61 -5.72 -9.38 -3.86
C THR A 61 -6.90 -9.16 -2.90
N ALA A 62 -7.48 -7.96 -2.87
CA ALA A 62 -8.66 -7.68 -2.06
C ALA A 62 -9.88 -8.48 -2.51
N ARG A 63 -10.09 -8.64 -3.83
CA ARG A 63 -11.18 -9.43 -4.41
C ARG A 63 -11.00 -10.92 -4.16
N GLU A 64 -9.78 -11.45 -4.34
CA GLU A 64 -9.45 -12.85 -4.06
C GLU A 64 -9.69 -13.25 -2.61
N LYS A 65 -9.57 -12.32 -1.66
CA LYS A 65 -9.84 -12.56 -0.23
C LYS A 65 -11.32 -12.43 0.16
N LEU A 66 -12.18 -11.93 -0.74
CA LEU A 66 -13.63 -11.78 -0.54
C LEU A 66 -14.43 -12.97 -1.09
N SER A 67 -13.86 -13.68 -2.06
CA SER A 67 -14.35 -14.96 -2.59
C SER A 67 -13.99 -16.12 -1.67
#